data_AF-A0A1C6SR75-F1
#
_entry.id   AF-A0A1C6SR75-F1
#
_cell.length_a   1.000
_cell.length_b   1.000
_cell.length_c   1.000
_cell.angle_alpha   90.00
_cell.angle_beta   90.00
_cell.angle_gamma   90.00
#
_symmetry.space_group_name_H-M   'P 1'
#
loop_
_entity.id
_entity.type
_entity.pdbx_description
1 polymer ?
#
loop_
_entity_poly.entity_id
_entity_poly.type
_entity_poly.pdbx_seq_one_letter_code
_entity_poly.pdbx_strand_id
1 'polypeptide(L)'
;MFRRKLSRAAGAALALALSLAGVQAVGGTPASADVGAAVRTVYYDASRAGEFRTNFDQAAAIWNSRVSNVRLVAGTPATVTIYVDSGWPRAYVYGLGRGVIYMGWQAVNEGYNRTRIASHEFGHILGLPDRRTGLCSDLMSGSSAPVSCTNAYPSATEAAQVNSLFAGSRTTADVAGTFVWPGSDEISPLVVNGRPATENYPWMVYTSGCTGTLIKSNWMVTADHCPTPASVRVGSIDRTSGGTVVGVSRAVSHPTIDVKLFQLASSVSYTPAVIPTSSGAVGTATRIIGWGQTCPTRGCGPAPTIAHELDTSIVTDTRCRGINAPYEICTDNTNGNSGACYGDSGGPQVRMINGVWNLIGATSRAGNLNPTCATGPSIYGDLPSIRSWINTQVGGLPV
;
A
#
# COMPACT_ATOMS: atom_id res chain seq x y z
N MET A 1 -46.99 -0.75 87.94
CA MET A 1 -46.05 -1.59 87.16
C MET A 1 -46.61 -1.79 85.75
N PHE A 2 -45.74 -1.93 84.73
CA PHE A 2 -46.09 -1.92 83.30
C PHE A 2 -46.94 -3.15 82.88
N ARG A 3 -48.07 -3.00 82.17
CA ARG A 3 -48.23 -2.94 80.68
C ARG A 3 -47.77 -4.24 79.97
N ARG A 4 -48.53 -4.94 79.11
CA ARG A 4 -49.84 -4.76 78.40
C ARG A 4 -50.50 -6.15 78.23
N LYS A 5 -51.79 -6.34 78.54
CA LYS A 5 -52.99 -6.27 77.65
C LYS A 5 -52.98 -7.14 76.38
N LEU A 6 -53.93 -8.08 76.31
CA LEU A 6 -54.39 -8.79 75.11
C LEU A 6 -55.15 -7.86 74.16
N SER A 7 -55.23 -8.24 72.87
CA SER A 7 -56.52 -8.30 72.15
C SER A 7 -56.42 -9.10 70.84
N ARG A 8 -57.53 -9.75 70.46
CA ARG A 8 -57.70 -10.69 69.33
C ARG A 8 -57.98 -9.97 68.01
N ALA A 9 -57.71 -10.63 66.87
CA ALA A 9 -58.61 -10.70 65.71
C ALA A 9 -58.21 -11.90 64.82
N ALA A 10 -59.17 -12.45 64.06
CA ALA A 10 -58.98 -13.63 63.21
C ALA A 10 -59.59 -13.41 61.81
N GLY A 11 -59.16 -14.20 60.83
CA GLY A 11 -59.67 -14.18 59.45
C GLY A 11 -58.99 -13.14 58.55
N ALA A 12 -58.82 -13.36 57.24
CA ALA A 12 -59.23 -14.51 56.43
C ALA A 12 -58.17 -14.83 55.36
N ALA A 13 -58.20 -16.07 54.86
CA ALA A 13 -57.32 -16.49 53.78
C ALA A 13 -57.77 -15.90 52.44
N LEU A 14 -56.81 -15.51 51.59
CA LEU A 14 -56.98 -15.51 50.15
C LEU A 14 -55.67 -15.94 49.50
N ALA A 15 -55.74 -16.96 48.64
CA ALA A 15 -54.56 -17.56 48.02
C ALA A 15 -54.04 -16.67 46.89
N LEU A 16 -52.74 -16.36 46.92
CA LEU A 16 -51.99 -15.96 45.73
C LEU A 16 -51.04 -17.11 45.36
N ALA A 17 -51.10 -17.54 44.10
CA ALA A 17 -50.38 -18.70 43.62
C ALA A 17 -48.87 -18.47 43.55
N LEU A 18 -48.08 -19.35 44.18
CA LEU A 18 -46.67 -19.52 43.83
C LEU A 18 -46.57 -20.43 42.59
N SER A 19 -46.48 -19.83 41.41
CA SER A 19 -45.91 -20.50 40.24
C SER A 19 -44.39 -20.34 40.24
N LEU A 20 -43.68 -21.35 40.73
CA LEU A 20 -42.26 -21.55 40.43
C LEU A 20 -42.11 -21.95 38.95
N ALA A 21 -42.17 -20.96 38.05
CA ALA A 21 -41.70 -21.11 36.68
C ALA A 21 -40.21 -20.77 36.64
N GLY A 22 -39.38 -21.73 36.26
CA GLY A 22 -37.93 -21.60 36.32
C GLY A 22 -37.41 -20.44 35.46
N VAL A 23 -36.53 -19.62 36.04
CA VAL A 23 -35.69 -18.71 35.25
C VAL A 23 -34.83 -19.59 34.36
N GLN A 24 -35.17 -19.66 33.08
CA GLN A 24 -34.25 -20.17 32.07
C GLN A 24 -33.08 -19.21 32.00
N ALA A 25 -32.01 -19.53 32.74
CA ALA A 25 -30.69 -19.04 32.41
C ALA A 25 -30.39 -19.52 30.98
N VAL A 26 -30.52 -18.61 30.01
CA VAL A 26 -30.11 -18.88 28.63
C VAL A 26 -28.65 -19.28 28.71
N GLY A 27 -28.38 -20.55 28.43
CA GLY A 27 -27.05 -21.12 28.59
C GLY A 27 -26.07 -20.29 27.77
N GLY A 28 -25.09 -19.70 28.44
CA GLY A 28 -23.94 -19.13 27.75
C GLY A 28 -23.36 -20.24 26.88
N THR A 29 -23.39 -20.04 25.56
CA THR A 29 -22.75 -20.94 24.61
C THR A 29 -21.32 -21.19 25.08
N PRO A 30 -20.85 -22.45 25.11
CA PRO A 30 -19.48 -22.73 25.52
C PRO A 30 -18.52 -21.90 24.66
N ALA A 31 -17.43 -21.45 25.29
CA ALA A 31 -16.38 -20.69 24.61
C ALA A 31 -16.03 -21.37 23.28
N SER A 32 -15.93 -20.56 22.22
CA SER A 32 -15.78 -20.99 20.83
C SER A 32 -14.88 -22.21 20.73
N ALA A 33 -15.44 -23.32 20.24
CA ALA A 33 -14.63 -24.48 19.87
C ALA A 33 -13.54 -24.02 18.91
N ASP A 34 -12.32 -24.51 19.14
CA ASP A 34 -11.13 -24.10 18.40
C ASP A 34 -11.26 -24.54 16.94
N VAL A 35 -11.76 -23.63 16.09
CA VAL A 35 -11.92 -23.88 14.65
C VAL A 35 -10.52 -23.81 14.05
N GLY A 36 -9.84 -24.97 14.06
CA GLY A 36 -8.46 -25.12 13.60
C GLY A 36 -8.23 -24.38 12.28
N ALA A 37 -7.26 -23.47 12.29
CA ALA A 37 -7.01 -22.55 11.19
C ALA A 37 -6.80 -23.36 9.89
N ALA A 38 -7.72 -23.21 8.93
CA ALA A 38 -7.64 -23.91 7.67
C ALA A 38 -6.38 -23.47 6.90
N VAL A 39 -5.46 -24.42 6.67
CA VAL A 39 -4.18 -24.15 5.98
C VAL A 39 -4.46 -23.57 4.60
N ARG A 40 -4.08 -22.32 4.39
CA ARG A 40 -4.38 -21.62 3.14
C ARG A 40 -3.45 -22.09 2.03
N THR A 41 -4.00 -22.67 0.96
CA THR A 41 -3.20 -23.01 -0.22
C THR A 41 -2.92 -21.78 -1.08
N VAL A 42 -1.67 -21.64 -1.51
CA VAL A 42 -1.18 -20.64 -2.46
C VAL A 42 -0.64 -21.39 -3.66
N TYR A 43 -1.29 -21.22 -4.82
CA TYR A 43 -0.91 -21.90 -6.05
C TYR A 43 0.13 -21.10 -6.82
N TYR A 44 1.23 -21.73 -7.21
CA TYR A 44 2.26 -21.12 -8.04
C TYR A 44 2.44 -21.79 -9.40
N ASP A 45 2.73 -20.99 -10.42
CA ASP A 45 3.09 -21.42 -11.76
C ASP A 45 4.57 -21.09 -12.04
N ALA A 46 5.40 -22.15 -12.02
CA ALA A 46 6.81 -22.12 -12.38
C ALA A 46 7.08 -22.60 -13.82
N SER A 47 6.04 -22.73 -14.68
CA SER A 47 6.22 -23.16 -16.08
C SER A 47 7.09 -22.21 -16.90
N ARG A 48 7.11 -20.92 -16.54
CA ARG A 48 7.88 -19.84 -17.19
C ARG A 48 9.21 -19.53 -16.46
N ALA A 49 9.58 -20.33 -15.46
CA ALA A 49 10.81 -20.18 -14.68
C ALA A 49 12.06 -20.80 -15.36
N GLY A 50 11.92 -21.41 -16.54
CA GLY A 50 13.04 -22.04 -17.27
C GLY A 50 13.78 -23.07 -16.42
N GLU A 51 15.13 -23.01 -16.43
CA GLU A 51 15.97 -23.89 -15.62
C GLU A 51 15.76 -23.73 -14.10
N PHE A 52 15.29 -22.57 -13.65
CA PHE A 52 15.11 -22.26 -12.23
C PHE A 52 13.85 -22.91 -11.63
N ARG A 53 13.00 -23.56 -12.43
CA ARG A 53 11.80 -24.25 -11.94
C ARG A 53 12.08 -25.14 -10.73
N THR A 54 13.15 -25.95 -10.79
CA THR A 54 13.53 -26.84 -9.68
C THR A 54 13.95 -26.08 -8.41
N ASN A 55 14.51 -24.87 -8.54
CA ASN A 55 14.83 -24.01 -7.40
C ASN A 55 13.55 -23.48 -6.73
N PHE A 56 12.51 -23.14 -7.51
CA PHE A 56 11.21 -22.74 -6.96
C PHE A 56 10.44 -23.91 -6.34
N ASP A 57 10.48 -25.10 -6.95
CA ASP A 57 9.88 -26.31 -6.38
C ASP A 57 10.53 -26.67 -5.03
N GLN A 58 11.87 -26.55 -4.93
CA GLN A 58 12.62 -26.69 -3.67
C GLN A 58 12.27 -25.59 -2.65
N ALA A 59 12.19 -24.33 -3.08
CA ALA A 59 11.85 -23.20 -2.21
C ALA A 59 10.45 -23.33 -1.60
N ALA A 60 9.47 -23.80 -2.40
CA ALA A 60 8.13 -24.11 -1.92
C ALA A 60 8.16 -25.24 -0.88
N ALA A 61 8.93 -26.30 -1.11
CA ALA A 61 9.11 -27.38 -0.13
C ALA A 61 9.78 -26.91 1.17
N ILE A 62 10.77 -26.02 1.08
CA ILE A 62 11.45 -25.40 2.23
C ILE A 62 10.44 -24.63 3.08
N TRP A 63 9.65 -23.73 2.48
CA TRP A 63 8.61 -22.98 3.20
C TRP A 63 7.57 -23.91 3.82
N ASN A 64 7.05 -24.88 3.06
CA ASN A 64 6.11 -25.89 3.54
C ASN A 64 6.65 -26.75 4.71
N SER A 65 7.97 -26.81 4.92
CA SER A 65 8.61 -27.51 6.05
C SER A 65 8.85 -26.63 7.28
N ARG A 66 8.42 -25.35 7.23
CA ARG A 66 8.68 -24.33 8.25
C ARG A 66 7.41 -23.62 8.73
N VAL A 67 6.37 -23.56 7.91
CA VAL A 67 5.09 -22.90 8.24
C VAL A 67 3.94 -23.91 8.26
N SER A 68 2.95 -23.65 9.12
CA SER A 68 1.77 -24.50 9.33
C SER A 68 0.50 -23.94 8.72
N ASN A 69 0.37 -22.61 8.60
CA ASN A 69 -0.90 -21.95 8.28
C ASN A 69 -1.08 -21.65 6.77
N VAL A 70 -0.06 -21.93 5.96
CA VAL A 70 -0.06 -21.74 4.50
C VAL A 70 0.68 -22.89 3.82
N ARG A 71 0.28 -23.24 2.60
CA ARG A 71 0.97 -24.23 1.77
C ARG A 71 1.17 -23.74 0.34
N LEU A 72 2.42 -23.69 -0.12
CA LEU A 72 2.78 -23.42 -1.51
C LEU A 72 2.63 -24.71 -2.33
N VAL A 73 1.85 -24.68 -3.40
CA VAL A 73 1.56 -25.83 -4.26
C VAL A 73 1.71 -25.44 -5.73
N ALA A 74 2.46 -26.22 -6.52
CA ALA A 74 2.54 -25.99 -7.96
C ALA A 74 1.19 -26.33 -8.62
N GLY A 75 0.63 -25.43 -9.42
CA GLY A 75 -0.63 -25.69 -10.11
C GLY A 75 -1.29 -24.45 -10.71
N THR A 76 -2.29 -24.67 -11.56
CA THR A 76 -3.10 -23.63 -12.19
C THR A 76 -4.60 -23.82 -11.86
N PRO A 77 -5.40 -22.74 -11.74
CA PRO A 77 -5.01 -21.33 -11.82
C PRO A 77 -4.11 -20.91 -10.65
N ALA A 78 -3.00 -20.25 -10.97
CA ALA A 78 -2.01 -19.83 -9.99
C ALA A 78 -2.33 -18.43 -9.45
N THR A 79 -2.07 -18.21 -8.16
CA THR A 79 -2.02 -16.86 -7.57
C THR A 79 -0.61 -16.27 -7.61
N VAL A 80 0.41 -17.09 -7.89
CA VAL A 80 1.82 -16.67 -7.99
C VAL A 80 2.40 -17.13 -9.32
N THR A 81 2.85 -16.23 -10.19
CA THR A 81 3.48 -16.62 -11.46
C THR A 81 4.97 -16.29 -11.44
N ILE A 82 5.82 -17.20 -11.91
CA ILE A 82 7.28 -17.02 -11.90
C ILE A 82 7.81 -16.88 -13.33
N TYR A 83 8.55 -15.81 -13.60
CA TYR A 83 9.25 -15.54 -14.85
C TYR A 83 10.77 -15.49 -14.65
N VAL A 84 11.52 -15.38 -15.75
CA VAL A 84 12.98 -15.17 -15.77
C VAL A 84 13.28 -13.91 -16.58
N ASP A 85 14.23 -13.10 -16.13
CA ASP A 85 14.80 -12.00 -16.92
C ASP A 85 16.27 -11.74 -16.59
N SER A 86 16.87 -10.74 -17.27
CA SER A 86 18.28 -10.37 -17.10
C SER A 86 18.59 -9.52 -15.86
N GLY A 87 17.58 -9.06 -15.11
CA GLY A 87 17.73 -8.11 -14.02
C GLY A 87 18.08 -8.77 -12.68
N TRP A 88 17.85 -8.02 -11.58
CA TRP A 88 17.85 -8.60 -10.23
C TRP A 88 16.56 -9.40 -9.97
N PRO A 89 16.64 -10.49 -9.18
CA PRO A 89 15.48 -11.15 -8.59
C PRO A 89 14.60 -10.18 -7.80
N ARG A 90 13.29 -10.37 -7.89
CA ARG A 90 12.29 -9.53 -7.24
C ARG A 90 10.89 -10.15 -7.27
N ALA A 91 10.16 -10.00 -6.17
CA ALA A 91 8.74 -10.36 -6.04
C ALA A 91 7.83 -9.11 -6.07
N TYR A 92 6.94 -9.05 -7.05
CA TYR A 92 5.82 -8.12 -7.10
C TYR A 92 4.62 -8.73 -6.37
N VAL A 93 4.41 -8.37 -5.12
CA VAL A 93 3.34 -8.90 -4.27
C VAL A 93 2.03 -8.15 -4.55
N TYR A 94 0.95 -8.88 -4.88
CA TYR A 94 -0.40 -8.36 -5.18
C TYR A 94 -1.41 -8.66 -4.06
N GLY A 95 -0.91 -8.94 -2.86
CA GLY A 95 -1.67 -9.40 -1.70
C GLY A 95 -1.02 -10.64 -1.07
N LEU A 96 -1.36 -10.93 0.19
CA LEU A 96 -0.78 -12.06 0.93
C LEU A 96 -1.05 -13.39 0.20
N GLY A 97 -0.01 -14.07 -0.28
CA GLY A 97 -0.11 -15.29 -1.09
C GLY A 97 -0.47 -15.08 -2.57
N ARG A 98 -0.26 -13.89 -3.13
CA ARG A 98 -0.54 -13.58 -4.56
C ARG A 98 0.51 -12.61 -5.11
N GLY A 99 0.99 -12.83 -6.33
CA GLY A 99 2.00 -11.95 -6.93
C GLY A 99 2.65 -12.51 -8.19
N VAL A 100 3.75 -11.87 -8.58
CA VAL A 100 4.65 -12.35 -9.63
C VAL A 100 6.08 -12.33 -9.10
N ILE A 101 6.84 -13.39 -9.35
CA ILE A 101 8.28 -13.42 -9.06
C ILE A 101 9.04 -13.35 -10.39
N TYR A 102 10.06 -12.51 -10.46
CA TYR A 102 11.08 -12.58 -11.52
C TYR A 102 12.35 -13.17 -10.92
N MET A 103 12.78 -14.30 -11.49
CA MET A 103 14.09 -14.86 -11.23
C MET A 103 15.11 -14.16 -12.13
N GLY A 104 15.72 -13.12 -11.60
CA GLY A 104 16.67 -12.29 -12.34
C GLY A 104 18.07 -12.92 -12.39
N TRP A 105 18.66 -12.95 -13.59
CA TRP A 105 20.00 -13.50 -13.81
C TRP A 105 21.12 -12.73 -13.11
N GLN A 106 20.94 -11.44 -12.79
CA GLN A 106 22.03 -10.62 -12.26
C GLN A 106 22.59 -11.18 -10.95
N ALA A 107 21.74 -11.50 -9.97
CA ALA A 107 22.19 -12.10 -8.70
C ALA A 107 22.84 -13.48 -8.91
N VAL A 108 22.34 -14.27 -9.87
CA VAL A 108 22.91 -15.59 -10.19
C VAL A 108 24.32 -15.44 -10.77
N ASN A 109 24.53 -14.45 -11.63
CA ASN A 109 25.83 -14.13 -12.23
C ASN A 109 26.81 -13.53 -11.21
N GLU A 110 26.30 -12.80 -10.21
CA GLU A 110 27.07 -12.32 -9.05
C GLU A 110 27.38 -13.44 -8.03
N GLY A 111 26.88 -14.66 -8.22
CA GLY A 111 27.21 -15.84 -7.44
C GLY A 111 26.25 -16.19 -6.29
N TYR A 112 25.12 -15.49 -6.17
CA TYR A 112 24.12 -15.81 -5.14
C TYR A 112 23.43 -17.16 -5.42
N ASN A 113 23.15 -17.92 -4.35
CA ASN A 113 22.55 -19.24 -4.46
C ASN A 113 21.10 -19.19 -5.01
N ARG A 114 20.86 -19.91 -6.11
CA ARG A 114 19.57 -19.94 -6.83
C ARG A 114 18.37 -20.36 -5.99
N THR A 115 18.50 -21.39 -5.14
CA THR A 115 17.41 -21.85 -4.26
C THR A 115 17.19 -20.88 -3.08
N ARG A 116 18.25 -20.24 -2.58
CA ARG A 116 18.12 -19.16 -1.59
C ARG A 116 17.37 -17.95 -2.16
N ILE A 117 17.69 -17.52 -3.38
CA ILE A 117 16.94 -16.48 -4.10
C ILE A 117 15.46 -16.87 -4.18
N ALA A 118 15.13 -18.03 -4.78
CA ALA A 118 13.74 -18.46 -4.93
C ALA A 118 12.97 -18.53 -3.59
N SER A 119 13.66 -18.93 -2.51
CA SER A 119 13.08 -18.98 -1.14
C SER A 119 12.86 -17.58 -0.56
N HIS A 120 13.78 -16.64 -0.80
CA HIS A 120 13.66 -15.24 -0.40
C HIS A 120 12.47 -14.57 -1.12
N GLU A 121 12.33 -14.75 -2.43
CA GLU A 121 11.21 -14.20 -3.20
C GLU A 121 9.85 -14.78 -2.78
N PHE A 122 9.78 -16.07 -2.44
CA PHE A 122 8.58 -16.62 -1.81
C PHE A 122 8.31 -16.03 -0.42
N GLY A 123 9.34 -15.67 0.35
CA GLY A 123 9.19 -14.95 1.62
C GLY A 123 8.43 -13.64 1.47
N HIS A 124 8.69 -12.88 0.41
CA HIS A 124 7.93 -11.68 0.06
C HIS A 124 6.47 -11.98 -0.30
N ILE A 125 6.22 -12.99 -1.13
CA ILE A 125 4.85 -13.46 -1.45
C ILE A 125 4.07 -13.87 -0.19
N LEU A 126 4.77 -14.43 0.80
CA LEU A 126 4.23 -14.81 2.11
C LEU A 126 4.17 -13.63 3.11
N GLY A 127 4.47 -12.41 2.67
CA GLY A 127 4.26 -11.17 3.41
C GLY A 127 5.43 -10.71 4.28
N LEU A 128 6.63 -11.27 4.10
CA LEU A 128 7.83 -10.82 4.82
C LEU A 128 8.52 -9.66 4.10
N PRO A 129 8.91 -8.58 4.81
CA PRO A 129 9.75 -7.53 4.26
C PRO A 129 11.22 -7.97 4.19
N ASP A 130 11.98 -7.24 3.39
CA ASP A 130 13.43 -7.30 3.35
C ASP A 130 13.98 -6.81 4.71
N ARG A 131 14.73 -7.66 5.44
CA ARG A 131 15.27 -7.38 6.78
C ARG A 131 16.73 -6.92 6.77
N ARG A 132 17.48 -7.29 5.73
CA ARG A 132 18.86 -6.87 5.44
C ARG A 132 19.83 -6.93 6.64
N THR A 133 19.76 -7.99 7.45
CA THR A 133 20.59 -8.12 8.67
C THR A 133 22.03 -8.55 8.41
N GLY A 134 22.38 -8.90 7.16
CA GLY A 134 23.67 -9.46 6.78
C GLY A 134 23.90 -10.91 7.22
N LEU A 135 23.03 -11.46 8.08
CA LEU A 135 23.16 -12.80 8.63
C LEU A 135 22.71 -13.86 7.63
N CYS A 136 23.50 -14.93 7.51
CA CYS A 136 23.13 -16.06 6.66
C CYS A 136 22.01 -16.94 7.28
N SER A 137 21.80 -16.85 8.60
CA SER A 137 20.65 -17.48 9.30
C SER A 137 19.31 -16.90 8.90
N ASP A 138 19.30 -15.66 8.41
CA ASP A 138 18.10 -14.89 8.11
C ASP A 138 17.89 -14.92 6.60
N LEU A 139 16.78 -15.53 6.16
CA LEU A 139 16.49 -15.66 4.74
C LEU A 139 16.17 -14.28 4.13
N MET A 140 15.49 -13.43 4.89
CA MET A 140 15.16 -12.06 4.49
C MET A 140 16.32 -11.08 4.68
N SER A 141 17.55 -11.55 4.93
CA SER A 141 18.76 -10.74 4.67
C SER A 141 18.91 -10.40 3.18
N GLY A 142 18.34 -11.18 2.27
CA GLY A 142 18.45 -10.92 0.83
C GLY A 142 19.91 -10.82 0.39
N SER A 143 20.23 -9.77 -0.37
CA SER A 143 21.58 -9.45 -0.85
C SER A 143 22.51 -8.79 0.18
N SER A 144 22.05 -8.52 1.41
CA SER A 144 22.96 -8.07 2.48
C SER A 144 23.83 -9.20 3.04
N ALA A 145 23.38 -10.46 2.92
CA ALA A 145 24.19 -11.62 3.26
C ALA A 145 25.20 -11.89 2.12
N PRO A 146 26.44 -12.29 2.43
CA PRO A 146 27.48 -12.50 1.41
C PRO A 146 27.09 -13.61 0.42
N VAL A 147 27.62 -13.57 -0.80
CA VAL A 147 27.35 -14.58 -1.86
C VAL A 147 27.73 -16.02 -1.45
N SER A 148 28.64 -16.18 -0.49
CA SER A 148 28.97 -17.47 0.14
C SER A 148 27.83 -18.05 0.99
N CYS A 149 26.80 -17.26 1.31
CA CYS A 149 25.62 -17.72 2.02
C CYS A 149 24.68 -18.52 1.11
N THR A 150 24.62 -19.82 1.33
CA THR A 150 23.75 -20.75 0.59
C THR A 150 22.50 -21.17 1.38
N ASN A 151 22.32 -20.71 2.62
CA ASN A 151 21.16 -21.07 3.43
C ASN A 151 19.85 -20.53 2.83
N ALA A 152 19.03 -21.43 2.31
CA ALA A 152 17.71 -21.13 1.76
C ALA A 152 16.56 -21.25 2.78
N TYR A 153 16.81 -21.69 4.02
CA TYR A 153 15.77 -21.86 5.03
C TYR A 153 15.47 -20.56 5.77
N PRO A 154 14.19 -20.18 5.97
CA PRO A 154 13.81 -19.11 6.87
C PRO A 154 14.16 -19.47 8.31
N SER A 155 14.54 -18.44 9.07
CA SER A 155 14.67 -18.51 10.53
C SER A 155 13.33 -18.82 11.20
N ALA A 156 13.37 -19.29 12.45
CA ALA A 156 12.16 -19.54 13.23
C ALA A 156 11.28 -18.28 13.37
N THR A 157 11.89 -17.10 13.47
CA THR A 157 11.20 -15.81 13.54
C THR A 157 10.46 -15.48 12.24
N GLU A 158 11.10 -15.67 11.09
CA GLU A 158 10.49 -15.44 9.76
C GLU A 158 9.33 -16.41 9.53
N ALA A 159 9.50 -17.68 9.89
CA ALA A 159 8.45 -18.70 9.79
C ALA A 159 7.26 -18.41 10.74
N ALA A 160 7.52 -17.99 11.98
CA ALA A 160 6.48 -17.61 12.93
C ALA A 160 5.69 -16.37 12.46
N GLN A 161 6.36 -15.38 11.83
CA GLN A 161 5.70 -14.22 11.25
C GLN A 161 4.76 -14.61 10.10
N VAL A 162 5.19 -15.49 9.18
CA VAL A 162 4.30 -16.02 8.12
C VAL A 162 3.09 -16.75 8.73
N ASN A 163 3.30 -17.60 9.74
CA ASN A 163 2.18 -18.27 10.41
C ASN A 163 1.16 -17.28 11.01
N SER A 164 1.64 -16.18 11.62
CA SER A 164 0.77 -15.13 12.15
C SER A 164 -0.01 -14.40 11.05
N LEU A 165 0.64 -14.06 9.94
CA LEU A 165 -0.01 -13.38 8.81
C LEU A 165 -1.14 -14.22 8.19
N PHE A 166 -0.94 -15.54 8.06
CA PHE A 166 -1.93 -16.44 7.49
C PHE A 166 -2.99 -16.95 8.48
N ALA A 167 -2.86 -16.69 9.78
CA ALA A 167 -3.87 -17.06 10.78
C ALA A 167 -5.19 -16.23 10.68
N GLY A 168 -5.15 -15.05 10.05
CA GLY A 168 -6.26 -14.09 10.06
C GLY A 168 -7.11 -13.96 8.78
N SER A 169 -6.69 -14.55 7.65
CA SER A 169 -7.33 -14.26 6.35
C SER A 169 -8.50 -15.20 6.03
N ARG A 170 -9.75 -14.73 6.24
CA ARG A 170 -10.94 -15.38 5.64
C ARG A 170 -11.01 -15.12 4.13
N THR A 171 -11.41 -16.13 3.38
CA THR A 171 -11.54 -16.11 1.91
C THR A 171 -12.70 -15.25 1.42
N THR A 172 -12.49 -14.48 0.35
CA THR A 172 -13.56 -13.96 -0.52
C THR A 172 -13.51 -14.70 -1.85
N ALA A 173 -14.63 -15.26 -2.28
CA ALA A 173 -14.75 -16.12 -3.46
C ALA A 173 -14.74 -15.35 -4.79
N ASP A 174 -14.62 -16.12 -5.89
CA ASP A 174 -14.46 -15.66 -7.26
C ASP A 174 -15.60 -14.80 -7.82
N VAL A 175 -15.25 -13.98 -8.82
CA VAL A 175 -16.15 -13.65 -9.92
C VAL A 175 -15.43 -13.96 -11.24
N ALA A 176 -15.90 -15.00 -11.92
CA ALA A 176 -15.40 -15.38 -13.25
C ALA A 176 -16.08 -14.56 -14.35
N GLY A 177 -15.34 -14.23 -15.41
CA GLY A 177 -15.88 -13.58 -16.61
C GLY A 177 -14.87 -13.63 -17.76
N THR A 178 -15.10 -14.53 -18.72
CA THR A 178 -14.32 -14.62 -19.97
C THR A 178 -14.97 -13.82 -21.09
N PHE A 179 -14.18 -13.02 -21.81
CA PHE A 179 -14.54 -12.41 -23.08
C PHE A 179 -13.34 -12.46 -24.03
N VAL A 180 -13.53 -12.87 -25.30
CA VAL A 180 -12.45 -12.98 -26.29
C VAL A 180 -12.96 -12.63 -27.70
N TRP A 181 -12.06 -11.99 -28.46
CA TRP A 181 -11.89 -11.83 -29.92
C TRP A 181 -12.28 -10.46 -30.52
N PRO A 182 -11.60 -9.95 -31.59
CA PRO A 182 -10.27 -10.31 -32.16
C PRO A 182 -9.32 -9.11 -32.46
N GLY A 183 -8.00 -9.36 -32.63
CA GLY A 183 -7.15 -8.65 -33.62
C GLY A 183 -6.21 -7.48 -33.20
N SER A 184 -4.90 -7.72 -33.36
CA SER A 184 -3.75 -6.78 -33.53
C SER A 184 -3.32 -5.78 -32.42
N ASP A 185 -2.07 -6.00 -31.96
CA ASP A 185 -1.02 -5.09 -31.41
C ASP A 185 -1.34 -4.26 -30.12
N GLU A 186 -0.93 -4.64 -28.88
CA GLU A 186 0.40 -4.76 -28.22
C GLU A 186 1.08 -3.40 -27.82
N ILE A 187 1.60 -3.12 -26.60
CA ILE A 187 1.62 -3.87 -25.29
C ILE A 187 1.80 -2.93 -24.04
N SER A 188 2.08 -3.52 -22.86
CA SER A 188 2.04 -3.09 -21.44
C SER A 188 3.10 -2.11 -20.84
N PRO A 189 2.91 -1.53 -19.60
CA PRO A 189 3.45 -0.19 -19.26
C PRO A 189 3.92 0.13 -17.77
N LEU A 190 4.34 1.39 -17.48
CA LEU A 190 4.17 2.19 -16.19
C LEU A 190 5.35 2.53 -15.17
N VAL A 191 5.14 3.47 -14.18
CA VAL A 191 6.09 4.51 -13.55
C VAL A 191 7.57 4.16 -13.52
N VAL A 192 8.46 5.16 -13.73
CA VAL A 192 9.92 4.96 -13.86
C VAL A 192 10.47 4.15 -12.68
N ASN A 193 10.63 2.84 -12.93
CA ASN A 193 11.04 1.82 -11.98
C ASN A 193 10.19 1.74 -10.67
N GLY A 194 8.95 2.22 -10.70
CA GLY A 194 7.92 1.99 -9.68
C GLY A 194 7.01 0.81 -10.03
N ARG A 195 5.90 0.64 -9.30
CA ARG A 195 4.93 -0.47 -9.50
C ARG A 195 3.47 0.03 -9.53
N PRO A 196 2.51 -0.74 -10.08
CA PRO A 196 1.10 -0.39 -9.96
C PRO A 196 0.70 -0.22 -8.49
N ALA A 197 -0.19 0.74 -8.22
CA ALA A 197 -0.75 0.97 -6.90
C ALA A 197 -1.28 -0.34 -6.32
N THR A 198 -0.76 -0.74 -5.16
CA THR A 198 -1.02 -2.06 -4.57
C THR A 198 -2.34 -2.13 -3.79
N GLU A 199 -2.91 -0.96 -3.50
CA GLU A 199 -4.20 -0.76 -2.84
C GLU A 199 -4.93 0.44 -3.47
N ASN A 200 -6.25 0.53 -3.29
CA ASN A 200 -6.96 1.75 -3.68
C ASN A 200 -6.76 2.83 -2.60
N TYR A 201 -6.29 3.99 -3.03
CA TYR A 201 -6.10 5.14 -2.17
C TYR A 201 -7.30 6.09 -2.31
N PRO A 202 -8.19 6.19 -1.29
CA PRO A 202 -9.48 6.89 -1.42
C PRO A 202 -9.35 8.40 -1.67
N TRP A 203 -8.19 8.98 -1.36
CA TRP A 203 -7.90 10.39 -1.60
C TRP A 203 -7.26 10.68 -2.96
N MET A 204 -6.99 9.69 -3.82
CA MET A 204 -6.39 9.96 -5.14
C MET A 204 -7.31 10.76 -6.05
N VAL A 205 -6.75 11.76 -6.74
CA VAL A 205 -7.48 12.61 -7.68
C VAL A 205 -6.74 12.74 -9.01
N TYR A 206 -7.38 12.35 -10.11
CA TYR A 206 -6.90 12.64 -11.45
C TYR A 206 -7.43 14.00 -11.94
N THR A 207 -6.54 14.86 -12.42
CA THR A 207 -6.86 16.23 -12.82
C THR A 207 -6.08 16.67 -14.07
N SER A 208 -6.72 16.66 -15.25
CA SER A 208 -6.17 17.26 -16.48
C SER A 208 -4.75 16.77 -16.89
N GLY A 209 -4.44 15.49 -16.68
CA GLY A 209 -3.11 14.94 -16.94
C GLY A 209 -2.08 15.18 -15.83
N CYS A 210 -2.48 15.87 -14.75
CA CYS A 210 -1.80 15.91 -13.46
C CYS A 210 -2.47 14.96 -12.44
N THR A 211 -1.78 14.79 -11.32
CA THR A 211 -2.24 14.08 -10.13
C THR A 211 -2.61 15.09 -9.03
N GLY A 212 -3.43 14.68 -8.06
CA GLY A 212 -3.82 15.48 -6.91
C GLY A 212 -4.33 14.60 -5.77
N THR A 213 -4.61 15.24 -4.63
CA THR A 213 -5.03 14.55 -3.40
C THR A 213 -6.21 15.24 -2.74
N LEU A 214 -7.25 14.50 -2.39
CA LEU A 214 -8.38 14.98 -1.59
C LEU A 214 -7.92 15.26 -0.15
N ILE A 215 -8.16 16.46 0.36
CA ILE A 215 -7.74 16.92 1.71
C ILE A 215 -8.93 17.35 2.60
N LYS A 216 -10.11 17.50 2.01
CA LYS A 216 -11.42 17.65 2.68
C LYS A 216 -12.49 17.11 1.75
N SER A 217 -13.69 16.80 2.24
CA SER A 217 -14.78 16.23 1.41
C SER A 217 -15.07 16.99 0.11
N ASN A 218 -14.83 18.31 0.08
CA ASN A 218 -14.96 19.17 -1.11
C ASN A 218 -13.71 20.00 -1.43
N TRP A 219 -12.51 19.59 -0.97
CA TRP A 219 -11.26 20.26 -1.34
C TRP A 219 -10.15 19.25 -1.64
N MET A 220 -9.39 19.53 -2.71
CA MET A 220 -8.18 18.80 -3.07
C MET A 220 -6.97 19.74 -3.22
N VAL A 221 -5.78 19.17 -3.17
CA VAL A 221 -4.50 19.82 -3.48
C VAL A 221 -3.86 19.19 -4.73
N THR A 222 -3.17 20.02 -5.51
CA THR A 222 -2.33 19.66 -6.66
C THR A 222 -1.21 20.71 -6.80
N ALA A 223 -0.43 20.68 -7.88
CA ALA A 223 0.60 21.69 -8.15
C ALA A 223 -0.01 22.95 -8.79
N ASP A 224 0.65 24.10 -8.67
CA ASP A 224 0.15 25.34 -9.25
C ASP A 224 0.29 25.38 -10.76
N HIS A 225 1.36 24.79 -11.32
CA HIS A 225 1.54 24.70 -12.77
C HIS A 225 0.54 23.75 -13.48
N CYS A 226 -0.22 22.93 -12.73
CA CYS A 226 -1.24 22.06 -13.31
C CYS A 226 -2.46 22.87 -13.81
N PRO A 227 -3.04 22.56 -14.99
CA PRO A 227 -4.24 23.25 -15.47
C PRO A 227 -5.41 23.11 -14.48
N THR A 228 -6.28 24.11 -14.42
CA THR A 228 -7.57 24.03 -13.70
C THR A 228 -8.62 23.44 -14.65
N PRO A 229 -9.07 22.19 -14.47
CA PRO A 229 -10.10 21.60 -15.34
C PRO A 229 -11.51 22.04 -14.96
N ALA A 230 -12.48 21.74 -15.81
CA ALA A 230 -13.89 21.82 -15.47
C ALA A 230 -14.31 20.77 -14.40
N SER A 231 -13.66 19.60 -14.38
CA SER A 231 -13.94 18.51 -13.43
C SER A 231 -12.71 17.63 -13.16
N VAL A 232 -12.76 16.89 -12.06
CA VAL A 232 -11.73 15.94 -11.60
C VAL A 232 -12.36 14.59 -11.25
N ARG A 233 -11.59 13.49 -11.30
CA ARG A 233 -12.02 12.16 -10.81
C ARG A 233 -11.37 11.88 -9.46
N VAL A 234 -12.17 11.70 -8.41
CA VAL A 234 -11.72 11.44 -7.02
C VAL A 234 -12.00 10.00 -6.61
N GLY A 235 -11.12 9.39 -5.83
CA GLY A 235 -11.38 8.14 -5.10
C GLY A 235 -11.09 6.84 -5.85
N SER A 236 -10.39 6.93 -6.97
CA SER A 236 -9.96 5.78 -7.79
C SER A 236 -8.49 5.91 -8.14
N ILE A 237 -7.76 4.80 -8.07
CA ILE A 237 -6.44 4.65 -8.71
C ILE A 237 -6.56 4.45 -10.23
N ASP A 238 -7.74 4.14 -10.77
CA ASP A 238 -7.98 4.17 -12.22
C ASP A 238 -8.43 5.58 -12.63
N ARG A 239 -7.67 6.27 -13.48
CA ARG A 239 -8.06 7.62 -13.96
C ARG A 239 -9.24 7.61 -14.94
N THR A 240 -9.55 6.45 -15.52
CA THR A 240 -10.61 6.26 -16.53
C THR A 240 -11.90 5.69 -15.94
N SER A 241 -11.84 4.88 -14.88
CA SER A 241 -12.99 4.21 -14.27
C SER A 241 -13.05 4.35 -12.74
N GLY A 242 -14.18 3.97 -12.14
CA GLY A 242 -14.41 4.11 -10.69
C GLY A 242 -14.40 5.56 -10.20
N GLY A 243 -14.41 5.74 -8.88
CA GLY A 243 -14.38 7.07 -8.27
C GLY A 243 -15.65 7.90 -8.52
N THR A 244 -15.57 9.20 -8.23
CA THR A 244 -16.60 10.20 -8.55
C THR A 244 -16.01 11.29 -9.43
N VAL A 245 -16.67 11.60 -10.55
CA VAL A 245 -16.34 12.79 -11.36
C VAL A 245 -17.13 13.97 -10.81
N VAL A 246 -16.43 15.05 -10.44
CA VAL A 246 -17.02 16.22 -9.79
C VAL A 246 -16.41 17.50 -10.35
N GLY A 247 -17.25 18.54 -10.51
CA GLY A 247 -16.81 19.83 -11.05
C GLY A 247 -15.87 20.59 -10.11
N VAL A 248 -15.01 21.44 -10.68
CA VAL A 248 -14.18 22.39 -9.92
C VAL A 248 -14.90 23.74 -9.89
N SER A 249 -15.18 24.27 -8.69
CA SER A 249 -15.90 25.53 -8.50
C SER A 249 -14.99 26.72 -8.23
N ARG A 250 -13.78 26.48 -7.69
CA ARG A 250 -12.79 27.51 -7.39
C ARG A 250 -11.38 26.91 -7.39
N ALA A 251 -10.40 27.69 -7.84
CA ALA A 251 -8.98 27.39 -7.67
C ALA A 251 -8.31 28.46 -6.80
N VAL A 252 -7.34 28.05 -5.97
CA VAL A 252 -6.58 28.94 -5.08
C VAL A 252 -5.10 28.52 -5.06
N SER A 253 -4.25 29.29 -5.72
CA SER A 253 -2.79 29.09 -5.74
C SER A 253 -2.15 29.55 -4.42
N HIS A 254 -1.11 28.85 -3.98
CA HIS A 254 -0.25 29.33 -2.90
C HIS A 254 0.57 30.53 -3.40
N PRO A 255 0.75 31.60 -2.61
CA PRO A 255 1.42 32.81 -3.08
C PRO A 255 2.93 32.67 -3.35
N THR A 256 3.57 31.57 -2.93
CA THR A 256 5.04 31.44 -2.92
C THR A 256 5.63 30.10 -3.37
N ILE A 257 4.81 29.03 -3.48
CA ILE A 257 5.28 27.69 -3.88
C ILE A 257 4.29 27.07 -4.87
N ASP A 258 4.75 26.05 -5.59
CA ASP A 258 4.02 25.34 -6.64
C ASP A 258 2.95 24.39 -6.06
N VAL A 259 2.00 24.95 -5.31
CA VAL A 259 0.87 24.26 -4.68
C VAL A 259 -0.41 25.02 -4.96
N LYS A 260 -1.48 24.32 -5.32
CA LYS A 260 -2.80 24.88 -5.59
C LYS A 260 -3.91 24.00 -5.04
N LEU A 261 -4.93 24.66 -4.49
CA LEU A 261 -6.13 24.01 -4.00
C LEU A 261 -7.27 24.16 -5.02
N PHE A 262 -8.03 23.09 -5.22
CA PHE A 262 -9.33 23.16 -5.90
C PHE A 262 -10.46 22.90 -4.91
N GLN A 263 -11.45 23.79 -4.92
CA GLN A 263 -12.74 23.56 -4.31
C GLN A 263 -13.61 22.78 -5.30
N LEU A 264 -14.20 21.69 -4.81
CA LEU A 264 -15.10 20.85 -5.58
C LEU A 264 -16.53 21.41 -5.50
N ALA A 265 -17.28 21.28 -6.59
CA ALA A 265 -18.66 21.79 -6.70
C ALA A 265 -19.63 21.06 -5.76
N SER A 266 -19.29 19.85 -5.31
CA SER A 266 -20.00 19.10 -4.27
C SER A 266 -19.01 18.33 -3.39
N SER A 267 -19.46 17.90 -2.21
CA SER A 267 -18.70 16.96 -1.38
C SER A 267 -18.76 15.55 -1.95
N VAL A 268 -17.63 14.85 -1.92
CA VAL A 268 -17.54 13.41 -2.19
C VAL A 268 -17.51 12.60 -0.88
N SER A 269 -17.81 11.30 -0.97
CA SER A 269 -17.89 10.38 0.17
C SER A 269 -16.56 9.70 0.54
N TYR A 270 -15.46 9.97 -0.19
CA TYR A 270 -14.17 9.35 0.07
C TYR A 270 -13.44 9.99 1.25
N THR A 271 -12.71 9.18 2.01
CA THR A 271 -11.85 9.62 3.11
C THR A 271 -10.70 10.50 2.58
N PRO A 272 -10.62 11.79 2.98
CA PRO A 272 -9.51 12.65 2.60
C PRO A 272 -8.19 12.21 3.25
N ALA A 273 -7.07 12.59 2.64
CA ALA A 273 -5.76 12.38 3.23
C ALA A 273 -5.56 13.31 4.44
N VAL A 274 -5.11 12.73 5.56
CA VAL A 274 -4.67 13.52 6.71
C VAL A 274 -3.32 14.14 6.37
N ILE A 275 -3.25 15.47 6.36
CA ILE A 275 -1.97 16.17 6.41
C ILE A 275 -1.52 16.12 7.89
N PRO A 276 -0.24 15.82 8.21
CA PRO A 276 0.26 15.86 9.58
C PRO A 276 0.74 17.27 9.98
N THR A 277 1.31 17.42 11.17
CA THR A 277 1.95 18.67 11.65
C THR A 277 3.43 18.78 11.27
N SER A 278 4.04 17.75 10.69
CA SER A 278 5.43 17.71 10.25
C SER A 278 5.57 16.70 9.11
N SER A 279 6.36 17.03 8.09
CA SER A 279 6.69 16.17 6.94
C SER A 279 7.65 15.04 7.31
N GLY A 280 8.65 15.32 8.15
CA GLY A 280 9.58 14.34 8.71
C GLY A 280 11.02 14.84 8.70
N ALA A 281 11.92 14.09 9.31
CA ALA A 281 13.35 14.33 9.18
C ALA A 281 13.90 13.74 7.88
N VAL A 282 15.10 14.14 7.47
CA VAL A 282 15.90 13.43 6.47
C VAL A 282 16.00 11.95 6.84
N GLY A 283 15.81 11.06 5.87
CA GLY A 283 15.71 9.61 6.06
C GLY A 283 14.30 9.09 6.38
N THR A 284 13.30 9.95 6.55
CA THR A 284 11.90 9.52 6.69
C THR A 284 11.47 8.73 5.46
N ALA A 285 11.02 7.49 5.65
CA ALA A 285 10.47 6.65 4.59
C ALA A 285 9.12 7.21 4.10
N THR A 286 8.95 7.28 2.79
CA THR A 286 7.78 7.88 2.12
C THR A 286 7.40 7.08 0.88
N ARG A 287 6.20 7.30 0.36
CA ARG A 287 5.74 6.76 -0.92
C ARG A 287 5.22 7.90 -1.78
N ILE A 288 5.62 7.93 -3.05
CA ILE A 288 5.08 8.84 -4.06
C ILE A 288 4.13 8.07 -4.97
N ILE A 289 3.02 8.70 -5.38
CA ILE A 289 1.97 8.03 -6.16
C ILE A 289 1.42 8.96 -7.23
N GLY A 290 1.19 8.46 -8.45
CA GLY A 290 0.64 9.28 -9.53
C GLY A 290 0.38 8.55 -10.85
N TRP A 291 -0.09 9.33 -11.84
CA TRP A 291 -0.33 8.89 -13.21
C TRP A 291 0.68 9.51 -14.21
N GLY A 292 1.89 9.85 -13.78
CA GLY A 292 2.92 10.44 -14.64
C GLY A 292 3.55 9.47 -15.63
N GLN A 293 4.37 10.01 -16.55
CA GLN A 293 5.14 9.24 -17.51
C GLN A 293 6.19 8.35 -16.84
N THR A 294 6.61 7.32 -17.56
CA THR A 294 7.11 6.11 -16.90
C THR A 294 8.35 5.51 -17.51
N CYS A 295 8.71 6.02 -18.67
CA CYS A 295 10.08 6.11 -19.14
C CYS A 295 10.56 7.54 -18.82
N PRO A 296 11.88 7.74 -18.64
CA PRO A 296 12.39 8.98 -18.07
C PRO A 296 12.40 10.17 -19.06
N THR A 297 12.24 9.90 -20.36
CA THR A 297 12.25 10.93 -21.42
C THR A 297 10.87 11.53 -21.64
N ARG A 298 10.75 12.86 -21.73
CA ARG A 298 9.48 13.52 -22.05
C ARG A 298 8.85 12.98 -23.33
N GLY A 299 7.56 12.63 -23.29
CA GLY A 299 6.80 12.19 -24.47
C GLY A 299 7.05 10.74 -24.91
N CYS A 300 7.82 9.96 -24.15
CA CYS A 300 8.24 8.59 -24.50
C CYS A 300 7.12 7.54 -24.55
N GLY A 301 5.93 7.83 -24.02
CA GLY A 301 4.81 6.89 -23.98
C GLY A 301 3.56 7.46 -23.29
N PRO A 302 2.42 6.76 -23.36
CA PRO A 302 1.17 7.18 -22.74
C PRO A 302 1.23 7.13 -21.20
N ALA A 303 0.42 7.99 -20.56
CA ALA A 303 0.29 8.03 -19.12
C ALA A 303 -0.53 6.84 -18.56
N PRO A 304 -0.16 6.30 -17.37
CA PRO A 304 -0.88 5.24 -16.66
C PRO A 304 -2.40 5.34 -16.63
N THR A 305 -3.09 4.23 -16.90
CA THR A 305 -4.53 4.10 -16.55
C THR A 305 -4.69 3.88 -15.05
N ILE A 306 -3.95 2.90 -14.51
CA ILE A 306 -3.85 2.65 -13.07
C ILE A 306 -2.69 3.46 -12.50
N ALA A 307 -2.90 4.17 -11.39
CA ALA A 307 -1.87 4.93 -10.71
C ALA A 307 -0.73 4.01 -10.30
N HIS A 308 0.47 4.55 -10.23
CA HIS A 308 1.66 3.85 -9.79
C HIS A 308 2.20 4.44 -8.50
N GLU A 309 2.90 3.61 -7.75
CA GLU A 309 3.57 3.94 -6.50
C GLU A 309 5.07 3.64 -6.57
N LEU A 310 5.87 4.45 -5.86
CA LEU A 310 7.28 4.20 -5.60
C LEU A 310 7.59 4.51 -4.13
N ASP A 311 8.17 3.54 -3.43
CA ASP A 311 8.72 3.72 -2.08
C ASP A 311 10.08 4.45 -2.18
N THR A 312 10.26 5.51 -1.39
CA THR A 312 11.41 6.43 -1.41
C THR A 312 11.59 7.09 -0.03
N SER A 313 12.41 8.14 0.11
CA SER A 313 12.64 8.84 1.37
C SER A 313 12.85 10.35 1.22
N ILE A 314 12.70 11.09 2.32
CA ILE A 314 13.14 12.51 2.40
C ILE A 314 14.67 12.55 2.45
N VAL A 315 15.29 13.44 1.68
CA VAL A 315 16.74 13.65 1.66
C VAL A 315 17.07 15.12 1.96
N THR A 316 18.34 15.42 2.24
CA THR A 316 18.76 16.81 2.51
C THR A 316 18.48 17.73 1.32
N ASP A 317 17.95 18.91 1.61
CA ASP A 317 17.69 19.99 0.66
C ASP A 317 18.87 20.31 -0.24
N THR A 318 20.11 20.14 0.25
CA THR A 318 21.33 20.33 -0.53
C THR A 318 21.46 19.42 -1.75
N ARG A 319 20.69 18.33 -1.84
CA ARG A 319 20.58 17.48 -3.04
C ARG A 319 19.58 18.01 -4.09
N CYS A 320 18.78 19.03 -3.77
CA CYS A 320 17.83 19.67 -4.66
C CYS A 320 18.25 21.11 -4.98
N ARG A 321 18.64 21.36 -6.23
CA ARG A 321 19.01 22.68 -6.73
C ARG A 321 17.78 23.60 -6.82
N GLY A 322 17.85 24.76 -6.19
CA GLY A 322 16.76 25.75 -6.23
C GLY A 322 15.54 25.35 -5.40
N ILE A 323 15.74 24.58 -4.33
CA ILE A 323 14.73 24.29 -3.33
C ILE A 323 14.53 25.47 -2.37
N ASN A 324 13.27 25.74 -2.02
CA ASN A 324 12.86 26.70 -1.01
C ASN A 324 12.67 25.95 0.32
N ALA A 325 13.79 25.61 0.98
CA ALA A 325 13.84 24.71 2.14
C ALA A 325 12.77 24.92 3.25
N PRO A 326 12.33 26.15 3.60
CA PRO A 326 11.25 26.33 4.58
C PRO A 326 9.86 25.80 4.15
N TYR A 327 9.65 25.55 2.85
CA TYR A 327 8.34 25.26 2.25
C TYR A 327 8.34 24.09 1.26
N GLU A 328 9.47 23.41 1.08
CA GLU A 328 9.64 22.36 0.06
C GLU A 328 10.47 21.19 0.59
N ILE A 329 10.15 19.98 0.14
CA ILE A 329 10.80 18.71 0.51
C ILE A 329 11.68 18.26 -0.67
N CYS A 330 12.94 17.90 -0.39
CA CYS A 330 13.76 17.15 -1.33
C CYS A 330 13.52 15.64 -1.15
N THR A 331 13.07 14.96 -2.20
CA THR A 331 12.66 13.55 -2.17
C THR A 331 13.58 12.70 -3.02
N ASP A 332 14.02 11.56 -2.47
CA ASP A 332 15.06 10.74 -3.08
C ASP A 332 14.65 10.13 -4.43
N ASN A 333 15.69 9.91 -5.23
CA ASN A 333 15.63 9.17 -6.48
C ASN A 333 16.29 7.81 -6.24
N THR A 334 15.48 6.84 -5.83
CA THR A 334 15.94 5.51 -5.42
C THR A 334 16.77 4.88 -6.55
N ASN A 335 17.90 4.28 -6.18
CA ASN A 335 18.87 3.63 -7.09
C ASN A 335 19.44 4.53 -8.21
N GLY A 336 19.25 5.85 -8.17
CA GLY A 336 19.71 6.77 -9.21
C GLY A 336 18.92 6.70 -10.53
N ASN A 337 17.80 5.97 -10.56
CA ASN A 337 17.00 5.72 -11.77
C ASN A 337 15.48 5.60 -11.55
N SER A 338 14.96 5.78 -10.32
CA SER A 338 13.52 5.67 -10.01
C SER A 338 12.95 6.98 -9.45
N GLY A 339 11.83 7.47 -9.97
CA GLY A 339 11.23 8.73 -9.48
C GLY A 339 10.03 9.25 -10.27
N ALA A 340 9.43 10.33 -9.76
CA ALA A 340 8.33 11.04 -10.42
C ALA A 340 8.72 11.64 -11.78
N CYS A 341 7.73 11.78 -12.65
CA CYS A 341 7.88 12.33 -13.99
C CYS A 341 6.63 13.11 -14.45
N TYR A 342 6.57 13.48 -15.73
CA TYR A 342 5.52 14.30 -16.34
C TYR A 342 4.11 13.74 -16.11
N GLY A 343 3.31 14.42 -15.28
CA GLY A 343 1.94 14.02 -14.91
C GLY A 343 1.79 13.50 -13.47
N ASP A 344 2.89 13.19 -12.79
CA ASP A 344 2.90 13.00 -11.33
C ASP A 344 2.80 14.34 -10.57
N SER A 345 2.95 15.47 -11.29
CA SER A 345 2.75 16.84 -10.80
C SER A 345 1.47 16.95 -9.96
N GLY A 346 1.59 17.55 -8.78
CA GLY A 346 0.55 17.67 -7.77
C GLY A 346 0.22 16.40 -7.00
N GLY A 347 0.80 15.25 -7.39
CA GLY A 347 0.56 13.95 -6.78
C GLY A 347 1.10 13.83 -5.36
N PRO A 348 0.50 12.94 -4.55
CA PRO A 348 0.86 12.77 -3.16
C PRO A 348 2.26 12.17 -2.97
N GLN A 349 3.02 12.80 -2.08
CA GLN A 349 4.01 12.11 -1.25
C GLN A 349 3.38 11.85 0.12
N VAL A 350 3.30 10.58 0.52
CA VAL A 350 2.76 10.14 1.82
C VAL A 350 3.83 9.51 2.69
N ARG A 351 3.64 9.56 4.01
CA ARG A 351 4.37 8.74 4.99
C ARG A 351 3.40 7.94 5.85
N MET A 352 3.85 6.81 6.39
CA MET A 352 3.05 6.02 7.33
C MET A 352 3.15 6.62 8.74
N ILE A 353 2.01 6.90 9.39
CA ILE A 353 1.93 7.27 10.81
C ILE A 353 0.85 6.39 11.45
N ASN A 354 1.18 5.62 12.48
CA ASN A 354 0.23 4.77 13.22
C ASN A 354 -0.63 3.85 12.32
N GLY A 355 -0.06 3.35 11.22
CA GLY A 355 -0.77 2.51 10.24
C GLY A 355 -1.64 3.26 9.22
N VAL A 356 -1.58 4.59 9.18
CA VAL A 356 -2.32 5.43 8.22
C VAL A 356 -1.37 6.23 7.32
N TRP A 357 -1.65 6.24 6.02
CA TRP A 357 -0.97 7.13 5.06
C TRP A 357 -1.35 8.59 5.29
N ASN A 358 -0.35 9.40 5.63
CA ASN A 358 -0.47 10.83 5.87
C ASN A 358 0.22 11.61 4.75
N LEU A 359 -0.47 12.58 4.17
CA LEU A 359 -0.02 13.41 3.05
C LEU A 359 0.97 14.48 3.53
N ILE A 360 2.23 14.38 3.10
CA ILE A 360 3.29 15.32 3.47
C ILE A 360 3.72 16.26 2.34
N GLY A 361 3.55 15.85 1.07
CA GLY A 361 4.03 16.63 -0.06
C GLY A 361 3.18 16.52 -1.30
N ALA A 362 3.28 17.53 -2.17
CA ALA A 362 2.71 17.53 -3.53
C ALA A 362 3.85 17.66 -4.56
N THR A 363 3.92 16.78 -5.55
CA THR A 363 4.99 16.76 -6.57
C THR A 363 5.06 18.11 -7.31
N SER A 364 6.24 18.75 -7.35
CA SER A 364 6.44 19.98 -8.14
C SER A 364 7.33 19.72 -9.37
N ARG A 365 8.64 19.47 -9.16
CA ARG A 365 9.64 19.55 -10.25
C ARG A 365 10.88 18.70 -9.96
N ALA A 366 11.69 18.45 -10.98
CA ALA A 366 12.99 17.80 -10.82
C ALA A 366 13.97 18.70 -10.03
N GLY A 367 14.64 18.15 -9.02
CA GLY A 367 15.61 18.84 -8.17
C GLY A 367 17.01 18.95 -8.78
N ASN A 368 17.29 18.30 -9.92
CA ASN A 368 18.56 18.41 -10.63
C ASN A 368 18.49 19.29 -11.90
N LEU A 369 17.33 19.87 -12.20
CA LEU A 369 17.02 20.63 -13.44
C LEU A 369 17.20 19.83 -14.75
N ASN A 370 17.24 18.50 -14.68
CA ASN A 370 17.36 17.65 -15.87
C ASN A 370 15.97 17.44 -16.50
N PRO A 371 15.78 17.62 -17.83
CA PRO A 371 14.53 17.27 -18.50
C PRO A 371 14.27 15.75 -18.56
N THR A 372 15.28 14.93 -18.30
CA THR A 372 15.12 13.48 -18.14
C THR A 372 14.78 13.17 -16.68
N CYS A 373 13.54 12.72 -16.45
CA CYS A 373 13.03 12.34 -15.14
C CYS A 373 13.87 11.24 -14.47
N ALA A 374 13.73 11.11 -13.15
CA ALA A 374 14.36 10.03 -12.37
C ALA A 374 15.90 9.93 -12.52
N THR A 375 16.58 11.02 -12.91
CA THR A 375 18.06 11.15 -12.96
C THR A 375 18.64 11.86 -11.73
N GLY A 376 17.80 12.12 -10.74
CA GLY A 376 18.14 12.80 -9.49
C GLY A 376 16.90 13.11 -8.67
N PRO A 377 17.06 13.58 -7.42
CA PRO A 377 15.96 13.90 -6.51
C PRO A 377 14.93 14.87 -7.09
N SER A 378 13.71 14.81 -6.56
CA SER A 378 12.59 15.66 -6.97
C SER A 378 12.13 16.55 -5.81
N ILE A 379 11.67 17.76 -6.15
CA ILE A 379 11.16 18.75 -5.20
C ILE A 379 9.63 18.63 -5.11
N TYR A 380 9.14 18.62 -3.88
CA TYR A 380 7.73 18.58 -3.51
C TYR A 380 7.40 19.82 -2.66
N GLY A 381 6.20 20.38 -2.75
CA GLY A 381 5.74 21.39 -1.80
C GLY A 381 5.44 20.76 -0.44
N ASP A 382 6.02 21.25 0.66
CA ASP A 382 5.83 20.72 2.02
C ASP A 382 4.45 21.15 2.56
N LEU A 383 3.49 20.24 2.55
CA LEU A 383 2.10 20.54 2.93
C LEU A 383 1.92 20.77 4.45
N PRO A 384 2.64 20.09 5.35
CA PRO A 384 2.74 20.47 6.75
C PRO A 384 3.26 21.90 7.00
N SER A 385 4.26 22.37 6.26
CA SER A 385 4.82 23.73 6.42
C SER A 385 3.78 24.82 6.14
N ILE A 386 2.93 24.62 5.13
CA ILE A 386 1.86 25.54 4.73
C ILE A 386 0.50 25.17 5.33
N ARG A 387 0.45 24.24 6.30
CA ARG A 387 -0.80 23.73 6.91
C ARG A 387 -1.73 24.85 7.37
N SER A 388 -1.19 25.91 7.95
CA SER A 388 -1.98 27.08 8.42
C SER A 388 -2.71 27.79 7.27
N TRP A 389 -2.04 27.99 6.14
CA TRP A 389 -2.66 28.55 4.93
C TRP A 389 -3.72 27.61 4.38
N ILE A 390 -3.43 26.30 4.26
CA ILE A 390 -4.41 25.30 3.79
C ILE A 390 -5.66 25.34 4.67
N ASN A 391 -5.47 25.28 5.99
CA ASN A 391 -6.54 25.30 6.99
C ASN A 391 -7.42 26.56 6.88
N THR A 392 -6.82 27.69 6.54
CA THR A 392 -7.52 28.96 6.28
C THR A 392 -8.37 28.89 5.00
N GLN A 393 -7.83 28.36 3.90
CA GLN A 393 -8.58 28.27 2.63
C GLN A 393 -9.73 27.27 2.69
N VAL A 394 -9.54 26.12 3.32
CA VAL A 394 -10.55 25.04 3.37
C VAL A 394 -11.55 25.17 4.53
N GLY A 395 -11.35 26.15 5.44
CA GLY A 395 -12.19 26.34 6.62
C GLY A 395 -12.10 25.16 7.61
N GLY A 396 -10.88 24.81 8.03
CA GLY A 396 -10.61 23.67 8.91
C GLY A 396 -10.30 22.37 8.15
N LEU A 397 -9.09 21.84 8.32
CA LEU A 397 -8.72 20.48 7.89
C LEU A 397 -9.37 19.42 8.79
N PRO A 398 -9.52 18.17 8.31
CA PRO A 398 -9.81 17.03 9.19
C PRO A 398 -8.77 16.91 10.31
N VAL A 399 -9.25 16.55 11.51
CA VAL A 399 -8.43 16.22 12.70
C VAL A 399 -8.03 14.75 12.71
#